data_AF-A0AAU8KEH5-F1
#
_entry.id   AF-A0AAU8KEH5-F1
#
_cell.length_a   1.000
_cell.length_b   1.000
_cell.length_c   1.000
_cell.angle_alpha   90.00
_cell.angle_beta   90.00
_cell.angle_gamma   90.00
#
_symmetry.space_group_name_H-M   'P 1'
#
loop_
_entity.id
_entity.type
_entity.pdbx_description
1 polymer ?
#
loop_
_entity_poly.entity_id
_entity_poly.type
_entity_poly.pdbx_seq_one_letter_code
_entity_poly.pdbx_strand_id
1 'polypeptide(L)'
;MTCALCSVPVHTQFATPELVGAIVEGGLDPAEDPGWAGSGAGSPAEYARWAGHLCGMTCLRMALGGDAPSLFALRDGALKYGAYTEDVDGTIRGLVYAPFAEYVSEVYGSGPGGVAGLRAL
;
A
#
# COMPACT_ATOMS: atom_id res chain seq x y z
N MET A 1 1.88 12.12 8.19
CA MET A 1 2.84 13.26 8.33
C MET A 1 2.97 13.92 6.96
N THR A 2 3.38 15.18 6.88
CA THR A 2 3.60 15.85 5.59
C THR A 2 5.04 16.34 5.55
N CYS A 3 5.74 16.13 4.43
CA CYS A 3 7.11 16.61 4.27
C CYS A 3 7.14 18.14 4.35
N ALA A 4 7.96 18.69 5.24
CA ALA A 4 8.07 20.14 5.43
C ALA A 4 8.65 20.89 4.21
N LEU A 5 9.34 20.19 3.31
CA LEU A 5 10.00 20.78 2.14
C LEU A 5 9.12 20.79 0.89
N CYS A 6 8.32 19.74 0.66
CA CYS A 6 7.53 19.58 -0.57
C CYS A 6 6.03 19.48 -0.35
N SER A 7 5.56 19.52 0.90
CA SER A 7 4.13 19.42 1.27
C SER A 7 3.44 18.12 0.82
N VAL A 8 4.20 17.09 0.42
CA VAL A 8 3.65 15.78 0.06
C VAL A 8 3.39 14.96 1.33
N PRO A 9 2.21 14.31 1.46
CA PRO A 9 1.96 13.35 2.54
C PRO A 9 3.00 12.24 2.54
N VAL A 10 3.60 11.99 3.69
CA VAL A 10 4.52 10.87 3.92
C VAL A 10 3.83 9.87 4.85
N HIS A 11 3.70 8.65 4.33
CA HIS A 11 3.10 7.51 5.00
C HIS A 11 4.06 6.32 4.94
N THR A 12 3.95 5.45 5.94
CA THR A 12 4.56 4.13 5.91
C THR A 12 3.47 3.09 5.62
N GLN A 13 3.86 1.89 5.17
CA GLN A 13 2.94 0.75 5.05
C GLN A 13 2.46 0.23 6.42
N PHE A 14 3.16 0.60 7.49
CA PHE A 14 2.78 0.31 8.86
C PHE A 14 1.85 1.41 9.39
N ALA A 15 0.81 1.03 10.13
CA ALA A 15 -0.30 1.91 10.47
C ALA A 15 0.09 2.88 11.59
N THR A 16 0.97 2.46 12.49
CA THR A 16 1.63 3.31 13.48
C THR A 16 3.10 3.54 13.10
N PRO A 17 3.46 4.72 12.54
CA PRO A 17 4.83 5.01 12.09
C PRO A 17 5.92 4.81 13.16
N GLU A 18 5.59 5.04 14.41
CA GLU A 18 6.51 4.90 15.55
C GLU A 18 6.88 3.44 15.83
N LEU A 19 6.08 2.48 15.33
CA LEU A 19 6.31 1.04 15.52
C LEU A 19 7.11 0.40 14.39
N VAL A 20 7.47 1.13 13.34
CA VAL A 20 8.18 0.57 12.17
C VAL A 20 9.45 -0.18 12.58
N GLY A 21 10.30 0.42 13.42
CA GLY A 21 11.53 -0.24 13.89
C GLY A 21 11.23 -1.47 14.75
N ALA A 22 10.23 -1.39 15.62
CA ALA A 22 9.83 -2.53 16.46
C ALA A 22 9.31 -3.70 15.61
N ILE A 23 8.56 -3.43 14.54
CA ILE A 23 8.01 -4.46 13.65
C ILE A 23 9.10 -5.05 12.74
N VAL A 24 9.87 -4.20 12.06
CA VAL A 24 10.83 -4.64 11.03
C VAL A 24 12.10 -5.25 11.64
N GLU A 25 12.59 -4.68 12.74
CA GLU A 25 13.87 -5.06 13.35
C GLU A 25 13.68 -5.75 14.71
N GLY A 26 12.66 -5.34 15.47
CA GLY A 26 12.40 -5.82 16.83
C GLY A 26 11.53 -7.08 16.93
N GLY A 27 10.95 -7.55 15.82
CA GLY A 27 10.11 -8.74 15.79
C GLY A 27 8.72 -8.58 16.43
N LEU A 28 8.26 -7.34 16.64
CA LEU A 28 6.88 -7.07 17.04
C LEU A 28 5.93 -7.60 15.95
N ASP A 29 4.93 -8.38 16.32
CA ASP A 29 3.91 -8.84 15.38
C ASP A 29 3.11 -7.62 14.89
N PRO A 30 3.02 -7.35 13.57
CA PRO A 30 2.23 -6.22 13.10
C PRO A 30 0.74 -6.33 13.47
N ALA A 31 0.22 -7.51 13.87
CA ALA A 31 -1.13 -7.63 14.42
C ALA A 31 -1.32 -6.84 15.73
N GLU A 32 -0.23 -6.48 16.41
CA GLU A 32 -0.21 -5.65 17.62
C GLU A 32 -0.18 -4.14 17.31
N ASP A 33 -0.07 -3.73 16.04
CA ASP A 33 -0.13 -2.31 15.65
C ASP A 33 -1.53 -1.74 15.96
N PRO A 34 -1.70 -0.82 16.92
CA PRO A 34 -3.02 -0.34 17.33
C PRO A 34 -3.75 0.44 16.22
N GLY A 35 -3.01 0.90 15.20
CA GLY A 35 -3.54 1.61 14.04
C GLY A 35 -4.08 0.70 12.94
N TRP A 36 -3.95 -0.63 13.05
CA TRP A 36 -4.23 -1.58 11.96
C TRP A 36 -5.59 -1.33 11.29
N ALA A 37 -6.64 -1.02 12.06
CA ALA A 37 -7.99 -0.84 11.54
C ALA A 37 -8.10 0.34 10.56
N GLY A 38 -7.29 1.39 10.75
CA GLY A 38 -7.23 2.54 9.85
C GLY A 38 -6.65 2.23 8.47
N SER A 39 -5.94 1.10 8.31
CA SER A 39 -5.43 0.65 7.01
C SER A 39 -6.54 0.18 6.06
N GLY A 40 -7.71 -0.19 6.61
CA GLY A 40 -8.81 -0.82 5.90
C GLY A 40 -8.78 -2.35 5.91
N ALA A 41 -7.85 -2.98 6.64
CA ALA A 41 -7.85 -4.42 6.85
C ALA A 41 -9.12 -4.89 7.59
N GLY A 42 -9.63 -6.07 7.26
CA GLY A 42 -10.77 -6.69 7.92
C GLY A 42 -10.44 -7.32 9.26
N SER A 43 -9.15 -7.55 9.57
CA SER A 43 -8.70 -8.06 10.87
C SER A 43 -7.22 -7.73 11.14
N PRO A 44 -6.76 -7.81 12.41
CA PRO A 44 -5.34 -7.68 12.74
C PRO A 44 -4.46 -8.73 12.03
N ALA A 45 -4.95 -9.96 11.90
CA ALA A 45 -4.22 -11.04 11.23
C ALA A 45 -4.05 -10.78 9.73
N GLU A 46 -5.09 -10.28 9.08
CA GLU A 46 -5.00 -9.85 7.68
C GLU A 46 -4.03 -8.68 7.53
N TYR A 47 -4.08 -7.72 8.45
CA TYR A 47 -3.14 -6.62 8.47
C TYR A 47 -1.70 -7.10 8.58
N ALA A 48 -1.39 -7.95 9.56
CA ALA A 48 -0.04 -8.47 9.80
C ALA A 48 0.50 -9.23 8.60
N ARG A 49 -0.34 -10.04 7.96
CA ARG A 49 0.01 -10.79 6.76
C ARG A 49 0.44 -9.88 5.61
N TRP A 50 -0.23 -8.74 5.43
CA TRP A 50 -0.04 -7.89 4.25
C TRP A 50 0.89 -6.69 4.49
N ALA A 51 1.00 -6.18 5.72
CA ALA A 51 1.69 -4.92 6.02
C ALA A 51 3.11 -4.85 5.44
N GLY A 52 3.87 -5.95 5.49
CA GLY A 52 5.22 -6.05 4.94
C GLY A 52 5.34 -5.93 3.41
N HIS A 53 4.23 -6.05 2.67
CA HIS A 53 4.22 -6.12 1.20
C HIS A 53 3.64 -4.86 0.52
N LEU A 54 3.05 -3.94 1.28
CA LEU A 54 2.22 -2.86 0.73
C LEU A 54 2.96 -1.53 0.48
N CYS A 55 4.30 -1.52 0.49
CA CYS A 55 5.11 -0.31 0.25
C CYS A 55 4.69 0.45 -1.03
N GLY A 56 4.46 -0.28 -2.13
CA GLY A 56 4.03 0.32 -3.39
C GLY A 56 2.59 0.87 -3.36
N MET A 57 1.68 0.24 -2.60
CA MET A 57 0.33 0.78 -2.40
C MET A 57 0.35 2.03 -1.52
N THR A 58 1.23 2.08 -0.53
CA THR A 58 1.47 3.29 0.27
C THR A 58 1.97 4.42 -0.61
N CYS A 59 2.91 4.14 -1.53
CA CYS A 59 3.38 5.12 -2.52
C CYS A 59 2.25 5.63 -3.42
N LEU A 60 1.42 4.73 -3.95
CA LEU A 60 0.25 5.10 -4.75
C LEU A 60 -0.71 5.97 -3.95
N ARG A 61 -1.02 5.61 -2.70
CA ARG A 61 -1.90 6.39 -1.82
C ARG A 61 -1.39 7.81 -1.61
N MET A 62 -0.08 7.98 -1.40
CA MET A 62 0.55 9.30 -1.27
C MET A 62 0.42 10.12 -2.57
N ALA A 63 0.60 9.48 -3.72
CA ALA A 63 0.48 10.14 -5.03
C ALA A 63 -0.97 10.57 -5.36
N LEU A 64 -1.95 9.78 -4.93
CA LEU A 64 -3.38 10.07 -5.11
C LEU A 64 -3.90 11.17 -4.16
N GLY A 65 -3.22 11.43 -3.04
CA GLY A 65 -3.53 12.53 -2.14
C GLY A 65 -4.66 12.23 -1.12
N GLY A 66 -5.32 13.29 -0.64
CA GLY A 66 -6.22 13.22 0.52
C GLY A 66 -7.47 12.36 0.34
N ASP A 67 -7.97 12.26 -0.90
CA ASP A 67 -9.17 11.49 -1.25
C ASP A 67 -8.85 10.06 -1.68
N ALA A 68 -7.60 9.62 -1.51
CA ALA A 68 -7.18 8.28 -1.88
C ALA A 68 -7.93 7.20 -1.07
N PRO A 69 -8.26 6.06 -1.68
CA PRO A 69 -8.82 4.92 -0.97
C PRO A 69 -7.93 4.43 0.19
N SER A 70 -8.50 3.60 1.06
CA SER A 70 -7.72 2.93 2.11
C SER A 70 -6.61 2.07 1.50
N LEU A 71 -5.57 1.80 2.28
CA LEU A 71 -4.43 1.02 1.80
C LEU A 71 -4.86 -0.38 1.32
N PHE A 72 -5.80 -1.00 2.04
CA PHE A 72 -6.34 -2.32 1.69
C PHE A 72 -7.30 -2.26 0.50
N ALA A 73 -8.05 -1.17 0.29
CA ALA A 73 -8.83 -0.99 -0.94
C ALA A 73 -7.93 -0.86 -2.18
N LEU A 74 -6.79 -0.18 -2.08
CA LEU A 74 -5.78 -0.10 -3.15
C LEU A 74 -5.17 -1.48 -3.44
N ARG A 75 -4.81 -2.23 -2.38
CA ARG A 75 -4.36 -3.63 -2.52
C ARG A 75 -5.40 -4.47 -3.26
N ASP A 76 -6.67 -4.38 -2.89
CA ASP A 76 -7.75 -5.18 -3.49
C ASP A 76 -7.96 -4.83 -4.96
N GLY A 77 -7.80 -3.55 -5.33
CA GLY A 77 -7.73 -3.13 -6.72
C GLY A 77 -6.57 -3.78 -7.46
N ALA A 78 -5.36 -3.65 -6.92
CA ALA A 78 -4.13 -4.17 -7.51
C ALA A 78 -4.14 -5.71 -7.67
N LEU A 79 -4.72 -6.44 -6.71
CA LEU A 79 -4.90 -7.89 -6.78
C LEU A 79 -5.71 -8.34 -8.00
N LYS A 80 -6.74 -7.58 -8.39
CA LYS A 80 -7.58 -7.90 -9.57
C LYS A 80 -6.81 -7.84 -10.89
N TYR A 81 -5.72 -7.07 -10.93
CA TYR A 81 -4.82 -6.97 -12.07
C TYR A 81 -3.67 -7.99 -11.99
N GLY A 82 -3.55 -8.78 -10.92
CA GLY A 82 -2.41 -9.67 -10.71
C GLY A 82 -1.14 -8.95 -10.28
N ALA A 83 -1.26 -7.74 -9.73
CA ALA A 83 -0.11 -6.97 -9.23
C ALA A 83 0.48 -7.56 -7.94
N TYR A 84 -0.29 -8.38 -7.22
CA TYR A 84 0.21 -9.25 -6.17
C TYR A 84 -0.20 -10.68 -6.49
N THR A 85 0.69 -11.62 -6.18
CA THR A 85 0.43 -13.06 -6.35
C THR A 85 0.85 -13.79 -5.09
N GLU A 86 0.28 -14.97 -4.89
CA GLU A 86 0.63 -15.85 -3.78
C GLU A 86 1.14 -17.17 -4.37
N ASP A 87 2.23 -17.67 -3.81
CA ASP A 87 2.69 -19.01 -4.12
C ASP A 87 1.77 -20.06 -3.48
N VAL A 88 1.98 -21.33 -3.85
CA VAL A 88 1.22 -22.48 -3.32
C VAL A 88 1.34 -22.61 -1.78
N ASP A 89 2.46 -22.16 -1.20
CA ASP A 89 2.68 -22.15 0.25
C ASP A 89 2.09 -20.93 0.97
N GLY A 90 1.42 -20.03 0.24
CA GLY A 90 0.79 -18.83 0.78
C GLY A 90 1.72 -17.63 0.91
N THR A 91 2.97 -17.73 0.43
CA THR A 91 3.92 -16.61 0.37
C THR A 91 3.43 -15.53 -0.58
N ILE A 92 3.24 -14.31 -0.07
CA ILE A 92 2.91 -13.16 -0.90
C ILE A 92 4.16 -12.68 -1.65
N ARG A 93 4.09 -12.69 -2.98
CA ARG A 93 5.10 -12.07 -3.83
C ARG A 93 4.94 -10.55 -3.81
N GLY A 94 6.07 -9.84 -3.83
CA GLY A 94 6.09 -8.38 -3.91
C GLY A 94 5.39 -7.85 -5.16
N LEU A 95 5.16 -6.53 -5.18
CA LEU A 95 4.40 -5.85 -6.23
C LEU A 95 5.01 -6.10 -7.63
N VAL A 96 4.24 -6.69 -8.53
CA VAL A 96 4.63 -6.96 -9.92
C VAL A 96 4.37 -5.73 -10.77
N TYR A 97 5.42 -5.22 -11.41
CA TYR A 97 5.40 -3.90 -12.06
C TYR A 97 4.37 -3.76 -13.20
N ALA A 98 4.40 -4.64 -14.21
CA ALA A 98 3.55 -4.52 -15.38
C ALA A 98 2.04 -4.49 -15.05
N PRO A 99 1.49 -5.47 -14.31
CA PRO A 99 0.08 -5.43 -13.89
C PRO A 99 -0.24 -4.27 -12.93
N PHE A 100 0.70 -3.85 -12.08
CA PHE A 100 0.52 -2.64 -11.27
C PHE A 100 0.38 -1.39 -12.15
N ALA A 101 1.20 -1.27 -13.19
CA ALA A 101 1.15 -0.12 -14.08
C ALA A 101 -0.17 -0.05 -14.87
N GLU A 102 -0.68 -1.20 -15.30
CA GLU A 102 -1.98 -1.34 -15.93
C GLU A 102 -3.12 -0.92 -14.98
N TYR A 103 -3.15 -1.46 -13.75
CA TYR A 103 -4.10 -1.07 -12.71
C TYR A 103 -4.14 0.45 -12.51
N VAL A 104 -2.97 1.06 -12.35
CA VAL A 104 -2.85 2.48 -12.08
C VAL A 104 -3.31 3.32 -13.27
N SER A 105 -2.93 2.93 -14.49
CA SER A 105 -3.33 3.64 -15.71
C SER A 105 -4.84 3.55 -15.94
N GLU A 106 -5.44 2.38 -15.79
CA GLU A 106 -6.87 2.19 -16.06
C GLU A 106 -7.78 2.82 -14.99
N VAL A 107 -7.40 2.71 -13.72
CA VAL A 107 -8.25 3.16 -12.61
C VAL A 107 -8.03 4.63 -12.25
N TYR A 108 -6.81 5.15 -12.44
CA TYR A 108 -6.42 6.50 -11.98
C TYR A 108 -5.83 7.40 -13.08
N GLY A 109 -5.75 6.95 -14.34
CA GLY A 109 -5.04 7.67 -15.40
C GLY A 109 -5.72 8.92 -15.97
N SER A 110 -7.02 9.13 -15.74
CA SER A 110 -7.81 10.15 -16.46
C SER A 110 -8.53 11.21 -15.59
N GLY A 111 -8.19 11.33 -14.30
CA GLY A 111 -8.82 12.30 -13.38
C GLY A 111 -7.91 13.47 -12.93
N PRO A 112 -8.47 14.55 -12.34
CA PRO A 112 -7.68 15.53 -11.60
C PRO A 112 -7.08 14.84 -10.36
N GLY A 113 -5.75 14.85 -10.23
CA GLY A 113 -5.03 13.99 -9.28
C GLY A 113 -4.62 12.62 -9.83
N GLY A 114 -4.91 12.35 -11.11
CA GLY A 114 -4.40 11.18 -11.80
C GLY A 114 -2.88 11.19 -11.88
N VAL A 115 -2.27 10.01 -11.71
CA VAL A 115 -0.82 9.84 -11.86
C VAL A 115 -0.46 9.88 -13.34
N ALA A 116 -0.42 11.10 -13.89
CA ALA A 116 0.01 11.36 -15.25
C ALA A 116 1.46 10.88 -15.41
N GLY A 117 1.67 9.77 -16.14
CA GLY A 117 3.01 9.33 -16.53
C GLY A 117 3.23 7.81 -16.58
N LEU A 118 2.32 6.99 -16.06
CA LEU A 118 2.50 5.53 -16.07
C LEU A 118 1.96 4.89 -17.35
N ARG A 119 2.48 5.29 -18.52
CA ARG A 119 2.34 4.45 -19.72
C ARG A 119 3.37 3.33 -19.58
N ALA A 120 2.89 2.08 -19.52
CA ALA A 120 3.74 0.91 -19.68
C ALA A 120 4.56 1.10 -20.96
N LEU A 121 5.89 1.10 -20.81
CA LEU A 121 6.84 1.18 -21.93
C LEU A 121 6.71 -0.05 -22.83
#